data_AF-A0A7S1E835-F1
#
_entry.id   AF-A0A7S1E835-F1
#
_cell.length_a   1.000
_cell.length_b   1.000
_cell.length_c   1.000
_cell.angle_alpha   90.00
_cell.angle_beta   90.00
_cell.angle_gamma   90.00
#
_symmetry.space_group_name_H-M   'P 1'
#
loop_
_entity.id
_entity.type
_entity.pdbx_description
1 polymer ?
#
loop_
_entity_poly.entity_id
_entity_poly.type
_entity_poly.pdbx_seq_one_letter_code
_entity_poly.pdbx_strand_id
1 'polypeptide(L)'
;SPQTQAAEKGSKRVEQIPDGNELSVFVVTPAFKTYTFGEPMSSGDLTVFMTRKKIDGREYCLHMSSLAGGSQEFPVTTVRRRLMVTSEYIIGGEELNATVGSGRPTCWRPLLFSPFENKGKKEGLFKAEDIV
;
A
#
# COMPACT_ATOMS: atom_id res chain seq x y z
N SER A 1 -6.82 17.32 15.39
CA SER A 1 -6.94 15.85 15.44
C SER A 1 -5.57 15.27 15.77
N PRO A 2 -5.48 14.12 16.46
CA PRO A 2 -4.19 13.56 16.83
C PRO A 2 -3.44 13.16 15.55
N GLN A 3 -2.18 13.60 15.50
CA GLN A 3 -1.17 13.52 14.44
C GLN A 3 -1.31 12.35 13.45
N THR A 4 -1.75 12.67 12.22
CA THR A 4 -1.81 11.81 11.01
C THR A 4 -0.46 11.68 10.29
N GLN A 5 0.64 11.67 11.03
CA GLN A 5 1.99 11.61 10.45
C GLN A 5 2.51 10.17 10.49
N ALA A 6 3.08 9.71 9.37
CA ALA A 6 3.78 8.43 9.30
C ALA A 6 5.13 8.50 10.04
N ALA A 7 5.81 7.35 10.19
CA ALA A 7 7.17 7.34 10.74
C ALA A 7 8.16 8.09 9.83
N GLU A 8 7.93 8.07 8.52
CA GLU A 8 8.67 8.88 7.56
C GLU A 8 8.23 10.35 7.58
N LYS A 9 9.19 11.27 7.67
CA LYS A 9 8.92 12.71 7.77
C LYS A 9 8.29 13.24 6.48
N GLY A 10 7.15 13.91 6.60
CA GLY A 10 6.43 14.49 5.46
C GLY A 10 5.44 13.53 4.80
N SER A 11 5.41 12.27 5.24
CA SER A 11 4.43 11.27 4.82
C SER A 11 3.22 11.23 5.77
N LYS A 12 2.07 10.83 5.25
CA LYS A 12 0.83 10.61 6.01
C LYS A 12 0.71 9.13 6.37
N ARG A 13 0.19 8.86 7.56
CA ARG A 13 -0.07 7.48 8.02
C ARG A 13 -1.17 6.84 7.19
N VAL A 14 -0.98 5.57 6.82
CA VAL A 14 -2.00 4.73 6.20
C VAL A 14 -2.57 3.81 7.28
N GLU A 15 -3.89 3.71 7.35
CA GLU A 15 -4.59 2.90 8.35
C GLU A 15 -5.58 1.96 7.67
N GLN A 16 -5.68 0.74 8.19
CA GLN A 16 -6.71 -0.20 7.79
C GLN A 16 -7.97 0.08 8.63
N ILE A 17 -9.04 0.51 7.96
CA ILE A 17 -10.34 0.76 8.58
C ILE A 17 -11.40 -0.15 7.93
N PRO A 18 -12.33 -0.75 8.70
CA PRO A 18 -13.25 -1.78 8.20
C PRO A 18 -14.09 -1.35 6.99
N ASP A 19 -14.65 -0.14 7.03
CA ASP A 19 -15.59 0.35 6.01
C ASP A 19 -14.96 1.30 4.99
N GLY A 20 -13.67 1.60 5.15
CA GLY A 20 -13.03 2.65 4.37
C GLY A 20 -13.59 4.05 4.69
N ASN A 21 -13.09 5.04 3.98
CA ASN A 21 -13.64 6.38 3.91
C ASN A 21 -13.37 6.98 2.52
N GLU A 22 -13.68 8.25 2.34
CA GLU A 22 -13.45 8.98 1.09
C GLU A 22 -11.97 9.04 0.64
N LEU A 23 -11.01 8.87 1.55
CA LEU A 23 -9.58 8.78 1.26
C LEU A 23 -9.14 7.35 0.87
N SER A 24 -10.00 6.35 1.04
CA SER A 24 -9.76 4.95 0.64
C SER A 24 -9.98 4.70 -0.85
N VAL A 25 -10.39 5.72 -1.62
CA VAL A 25 -10.58 5.62 -3.07
C VAL A 25 -9.28 5.97 -3.78
N PHE A 26 -8.74 5.02 -4.54
CA PHE A 26 -7.51 5.19 -5.30
C PHE A 26 -7.79 5.32 -6.79
N VAL A 27 -7.07 6.23 -7.44
CA VAL A 27 -6.84 6.23 -8.88
C VAL A 27 -5.63 5.34 -9.13
N VAL A 28 -5.80 4.31 -9.95
CA VAL A 28 -4.72 3.42 -10.36
C VAL A 28 -4.22 3.87 -11.73
N THR A 29 -2.93 4.17 -11.82
CA THR A 29 -2.30 4.57 -13.08
C THR A 29 -1.15 3.62 -13.40
N PRO A 30 -0.85 3.41 -14.69
CA PRO A 30 0.37 2.70 -15.06
C PRO A 30 1.60 3.51 -14.62
N ALA A 31 2.62 2.83 -14.11
CA ALA A 31 3.86 3.45 -13.67
C ALA A 31 4.67 4.07 -14.82
N PHE A 32 4.49 3.53 -16.03
CA PHE A 32 5.12 4.01 -17.25
C PHE A 32 4.07 4.37 -18.29
N LYS A 33 4.42 5.25 -19.23
CA LYS A 33 3.56 5.63 -20.37
C LYS A 33 3.50 4.50 -21.41
N THR A 34 3.04 3.33 -21.00
CA THR A 34 2.83 2.16 -21.86
C THR A 34 1.39 1.99 -22.28
N TYR A 35 0.45 2.66 -21.59
CA TYR A 35 -0.98 2.53 -21.83
C TYR A 35 -1.63 3.88 -22.12
N THR A 36 -2.64 3.83 -22.98
CA THR A 36 -3.57 4.93 -23.23
C THR A 36 -4.69 4.91 -22.17
N PHE A 37 -5.28 6.08 -21.89
CA PHE A 37 -6.39 6.15 -20.92
C PHE A 37 -7.56 5.28 -21.38
N GLY A 38 -8.03 4.39 -20.49
CA GLY A 38 -9.15 3.48 -20.77
C GLY A 38 -8.75 2.09 -21.28
N GLU A 39 -7.46 1.82 -21.45
CA GLU A 39 -6.98 0.48 -21.80
C GLU A 39 -7.05 -0.48 -20.60
N PRO A 40 -7.30 -1.78 -20.84
CA PRO A 40 -7.26 -2.78 -19.79
C PRO A 40 -5.83 -2.94 -19.27
N MET A 41 -5.67 -2.91 -17.96
CA MET A 41 -4.42 -3.29 -17.30
C MET A 41 -4.39 -4.79 -17.04
N SER A 42 -3.23 -5.40 -17.26
CA SER A 42 -3.01 -6.81 -17.01
C SER A 42 -2.41 -7.04 -15.63
N SER A 43 -2.60 -8.25 -15.11
CA SER A 43 -1.84 -8.69 -13.93
C SER A 43 -0.34 -8.67 -14.24
N GLY A 44 0.46 -8.16 -13.30
CA GLY A 44 1.91 -8.03 -13.47
C GLY A 44 2.37 -6.68 -14.01
N ASP A 45 1.44 -5.84 -14.48
CA ASP A 45 1.76 -4.47 -14.90
C ASP A 45 2.22 -3.64 -13.70
N LEU A 46 3.20 -2.76 -13.92
CA LEU A 46 3.63 -1.85 -12.86
C LEU A 46 2.66 -0.67 -12.77
N THR A 47 2.11 -0.45 -11.58
CA THR A 47 1.09 0.58 -11.32
C THR A 47 1.45 1.46 -10.14
N VAL A 48 0.86 2.63 -10.06
CA VAL A 48 0.89 3.54 -8.91
C VAL A 48 -0.52 3.72 -8.38
N PHE A 49 -0.68 3.65 -7.05
CA PHE A 49 -1.93 3.93 -6.36
C PHE A 49 -1.91 5.34 -5.81
N MET A 50 -2.76 6.22 -6.34
CA MET A 50 -2.88 7.61 -5.91
C MET A 50 -4.23 7.86 -5.25
N THR A 51 -4.29 8.65 -4.19
CA THR A 51 -5.54 9.07 -3.57
C THR A 51 -6.37 9.86 -4.56
N ARG A 52 -7.65 9.51 -4.74
CA ARG A 52 -8.57 10.31 -5.57
C ARG A 52 -8.85 11.68 -4.96
N LYS A 53 -9.01 11.74 -3.63
CA LYS A 53 -9.25 12.98 -2.90
C LYS A 53 -7.93 13.61 -2.46
N LYS A 54 -7.85 14.94 -2.56
CA LYS A 54 -6.70 15.72 -2.08
C LYS A 54 -6.75 15.87 -0.56
N ILE A 55 -5.59 15.80 0.07
CA ILE A 55 -5.38 16.10 1.49
C ILE A 55 -4.55 17.38 1.55
N ASP A 56 -5.05 18.42 2.22
CA ASP A 56 -4.39 19.73 2.29
C ASP A 56 -4.02 20.29 0.88
N GLY A 57 -4.90 20.05 -0.12
CA GLY A 57 -4.71 20.50 -1.50
C GLY A 57 -3.72 19.69 -2.34
N ARG A 58 -3.17 18.59 -1.81
CA ARG A 58 -2.18 17.74 -2.49
C ARG A 58 -2.69 16.32 -2.73
N GLU A 59 -2.23 15.70 -3.81
CA GLU A 59 -2.45 14.28 -4.11
C GLU A 59 -1.34 13.46 -3.47
N TYR A 60 -1.72 12.32 -2.88
CA TYR A 60 -0.79 11.41 -2.25
C TYR A 60 -0.78 10.08 -3.00
N CYS A 61 0.34 9.37 -2.97
CA CYS A 61 0.48 8.02 -3.49
C CYS A 61 0.93 7.07 -2.37
N LEU A 62 0.56 5.80 -2.49
CA LEU A 62 1.04 4.74 -1.61
C LEU A 62 2.54 4.52 -1.82
N HIS A 63 3.27 4.49 -0.71
CA HIS A 63 4.72 4.45 -0.68
C HIS A 63 5.22 3.47 0.39
N MET A 64 6.14 2.60 -0.02
CA MET A 64 6.92 1.80 0.92
C MET A 64 8.08 2.64 1.43
N SER A 65 8.08 2.91 2.73
CA SER A 65 9.16 3.67 3.36
C SER A 65 10.50 2.99 3.13
N SER A 66 11.55 3.79 2.95
CA SER A 66 12.93 3.28 2.90
C SER A 66 13.62 3.32 4.28
N LEU A 67 12.84 3.26 5.38
CA LEU A 67 13.36 3.48 6.72
C LEU A 67 14.33 2.38 7.16
N ALA A 68 14.19 1.14 6.66
CA ALA A 68 15.18 0.08 6.91
C ALA A 68 16.30 0.03 5.85
N GLY A 69 16.03 0.47 4.61
CA GLY A 69 17.02 0.49 3.52
C GLY A 69 18.14 1.54 3.67
N GLY A 70 17.94 2.56 4.50
CA GLY A 70 18.90 3.66 4.68
C GLY A 70 19.85 3.52 5.86
N SER A 71 19.71 2.49 6.71
CA SER A 71 20.52 2.45 7.92
C SER A 71 20.72 1.05 8.49
N GLN A 72 21.98 0.68 8.64
CA GLN A 72 22.43 -0.15 9.75
C GLN A 72 22.28 0.57 11.12
N GLU A 73 21.58 1.72 11.20
CA GLU A 73 21.65 2.67 12.33
C GLU A 73 20.41 2.71 13.25
N PHE A 74 19.28 2.07 12.91
CA PHE A 74 18.15 2.00 13.82
C PHE A 74 18.04 0.62 14.48
N PRO A 75 18.24 0.52 15.82
CA PRO A 75 17.90 -0.67 16.57
C PRO A 75 16.46 -1.10 16.27
N VAL A 76 16.23 -2.40 16.15
CA VAL A 76 14.89 -2.99 15.89
C VAL A 76 13.82 -2.44 16.84
N THR A 77 14.21 -2.10 18.07
CA THR A 77 13.36 -1.46 19.09
C THR A 77 12.86 -0.06 18.68
N THR A 78 13.67 0.72 17.98
CA THR A 78 13.31 2.06 17.47
C THR A 78 12.32 1.96 16.32
N VAL A 79 12.53 1.02 15.39
CA VAL A 79 11.60 0.74 14.29
C VAL A 79 10.25 0.28 14.84
N ARG A 80 10.25 -0.68 15.78
CA ARG A 80 9.03 -1.15 16.46
C ARG A 80 8.27 -0.03 17.15
N ARG A 81 8.97 0.83 17.90
CA ARG A 81 8.35 1.99 18.57
C ARG A 81 7.72 2.95 17.57
N ARG A 82 8.39 3.24 16.45
CA ARG A 82 7.85 4.14 15.40
C ARG A 82 6.65 3.54 14.67
N LEU A 83 6.68 2.24 14.39
CA LEU A 83 5.56 1.52 13.78
C LEU A 83 4.42 1.22 14.77
N MET A 84 4.57 1.58 16.06
CA MET A 84 3.68 1.20 17.16
C MET A 84 3.42 -0.32 17.23
N VAL A 85 4.39 -1.12 16.80
CA VAL A 85 4.34 -2.58 16.82
C VAL A 85 4.82 -3.05 18.19
N THR A 86 3.94 -3.73 18.92
CA THR A 86 4.25 -4.32 20.23
C THR A 86 4.79 -5.76 20.14
N SER A 87 4.67 -6.41 18.97
CA SER A 87 5.12 -7.78 18.78
C SER A 87 6.65 -7.88 18.71
N GLU A 88 7.21 -8.75 19.55
CA GLU A 88 8.65 -9.01 19.61
C GLU A 88 9.21 -9.81 18.42
N TYR A 89 8.33 -10.27 17.52
CA TYR A 89 8.71 -11.13 16.39
C TYR A 89 8.90 -10.39 15.06
N ILE A 90 8.57 -9.10 14.99
CA ILE A 90 8.78 -8.33 13.74
C ILE A 90 10.23 -7.85 13.70
N ILE A 91 11.05 -8.52 12.88
CA ILE A 91 12.43 -8.14 12.56
C ILE A 91 12.42 -7.73 11.08
N GLY A 92 12.76 -6.47 10.76
CA GLY A 92 12.82 -5.98 9.38
C GLY A 92 11.48 -5.57 8.75
N GLY A 93 10.49 -5.16 9.55
CA GLY A 93 9.26 -4.58 9.03
C GLY A 93 9.50 -3.17 8.46
N GLU A 94 8.90 -2.89 7.30
CA GLU A 94 8.86 -1.56 6.68
C GLU A 94 7.44 -0.96 6.78
N GLU A 95 7.37 0.37 6.87
CA GLU A 95 6.08 1.07 6.90
C GLU A 95 5.53 1.22 5.48
N LEU A 96 4.25 0.91 5.31
CA LEU A 96 3.47 1.48 4.20
C LEU A 96 2.93 2.84 4.64
N ASN A 97 3.28 3.89 3.91
CA ASN A 97 2.79 5.23 4.16
C ASN A 97 2.29 5.90 2.86
N ALA A 98 1.87 7.16 2.95
CA ALA A 98 1.44 7.94 1.80
C ALA A 98 2.29 9.21 1.65
N THR A 99 2.86 9.42 0.46
CA THR A 99 3.72 10.59 0.15
C THR A 99 3.16 11.40 -1.02
N VAL A 100 3.60 12.64 -1.22
CA VAL A 100 3.07 13.52 -2.28
C VAL A 100 3.54 13.08 -3.66
N GLY A 101 2.59 12.98 -4.60
CA GLY A 101 2.66 12.29 -5.90
C GLY A 101 3.64 12.78 -6.98
N SER A 102 4.77 13.40 -6.64
CA SER A 102 5.83 13.73 -7.60
C SER A 102 7.26 13.45 -7.12
N GLY A 103 7.45 13.09 -5.84
CA GLY A 103 8.78 12.85 -5.29
C GLY A 103 9.37 11.53 -5.78
N ARG A 104 8.73 10.40 -5.40
CA ARG A 104 9.14 9.01 -5.69
C ARG A 104 7.97 8.04 -5.42
N PRO A 105 6.98 7.86 -6.33
CA PRO A 105 5.95 6.86 -6.11
C PRO A 105 6.56 5.46 -6.06
N THR A 106 6.16 4.64 -5.10
CA THR A 106 6.47 3.20 -5.15
C THR A 106 5.65 2.58 -6.27
N CYS A 107 6.31 1.87 -7.18
CA CYS A 107 5.64 1.11 -8.22
C CYS A 107 5.26 -0.27 -7.67
N TRP A 108 4.03 -0.66 -7.92
CA TRP A 108 3.45 -1.90 -7.41
C TRP A 108 3.20 -2.85 -8.57
N ARG A 109 3.46 -4.14 -8.36
CA ARG A 109 3.13 -5.20 -9.32
C ARG A 109 1.99 -6.06 -8.76
N PRO A 110 0.71 -5.71 -9.03
CA PRO A 110 -0.41 -6.54 -8.61
C PRO A 110 -0.42 -7.87 -9.37
N LEU A 111 -0.41 -8.96 -8.63
CA LEU A 111 -0.52 -10.32 -9.15
C LEU A 111 -1.92 -10.86 -8.89
N LEU A 112 -2.54 -11.44 -9.92
CA LEU A 112 -3.83 -12.09 -9.80
C LEU A 112 -3.63 -13.40 -9.02
N PHE A 113 -4.14 -13.43 -7.80
CA PHE A 113 -4.12 -14.63 -6.97
C PHE A 113 -5.33 -15.54 -7.26
N SER A 114 -6.53 -14.97 -7.33
CA SER A 114 -7.77 -15.70 -7.60
C SER A 114 -8.65 -14.92 -8.57
N PRO A 115 -9.06 -15.52 -9.70
CA PRO A 115 -9.92 -14.87 -10.69
C PRO A 115 -11.33 -14.64 -10.14
N PHE A 116 -12.05 -13.65 -10.68
CA PHE A 116 -13.38 -13.27 -10.17
C PHE A 116 -14.39 -14.41 -10.29
N GLU A 117 -14.24 -15.25 -11.32
CA GLU A 117 -15.04 -16.43 -11.61
C GLU A 117 -15.03 -17.46 -10.46
N ASN A 118 -13.99 -17.41 -9.61
CA ASN A 118 -13.84 -18.26 -8.42
C ASN A 118 -14.48 -17.68 -7.16
N LYS A 119 -15.06 -16.46 -7.19
CA LYS A 119 -15.68 -15.83 -6.01
C LYS A 119 -17.04 -16.42 -5.64
N GLY A 120 -17.67 -17.23 -6.50
CA GLY A 120 -18.87 -17.99 -6.14
C GLY A 120 -18.53 -19.17 -5.23
N LYS A 121 -19.37 -19.46 -4.23
CA LYS A 121 -19.41 -20.77 -3.58
C LYS A 121 -19.92 -21.79 -4.60
N LYS A 122 -19.06 -22.26 -5.49
CA LYS A 122 -19.35 -23.49 -6.22
C LYS A 122 -19.19 -24.61 -5.20
N GLU A 123 -20.31 -25.21 -4.78
CA GLU A 123 -20.29 -26.38 -3.90
C GLU A 123 -19.31 -27.42 -4.46
N GLY A 124 -18.42 -27.93 -3.62
CA GLY A 124 -17.44 -28.95 -3.98
C GLY A 124 -16.12 -28.44 -4.59
N LEU A 125 -15.88 -27.12 -4.66
CA LEU A 125 -14.63 -26.56 -5.16
C LEU A 125 -13.77 -26.02 -4.01
N PHE A 126 -12.72 -26.74 -3.63
CA PHE A 126 -11.69 -26.25 -2.70
C PHE A 126 -10.91 -25.13 -3.38
N LYS A 127 -10.78 -23.99 -2.70
CA LYS A 127 -9.94 -22.88 -3.16
C LYS A 127 -8.53 -23.05 -2.61
N ALA A 128 -7.55 -22.50 -3.31
CA ALA A 128 -6.14 -22.63 -2.93
C ALA A 128 -5.85 -22.01 -1.54
N GLU A 129 -6.66 -21.04 -1.12
CA GLU A 129 -6.56 -20.36 0.17
C GLU A 129 -7.33 -21.04 1.32
N ASP A 130 -8.13 -22.07 1.06
CA ASP A 130 -8.92 -22.73 2.09
C ASP A 130 -7.99 -23.53 3.02
N ILE A 131 -8.00 -23.19 4.31
CA ILE A 131 -7.34 -23.98 5.35
C ILE A 131 -8.26 -25.16 5.68
N VAL A 132 -7.80 -26.38 5.37
CA VAL A 132 -8.52 -27.65 5.63
C VAL A 132 -8.02 -28.32 6.89
#